data_AF-A0A3Q8SDZ8-F1
#
_entry.id   AF-A0A3Q8SDZ8-F1
#
_cell.length_a   1.000
_cell.length_b   1.000
_cell.length_c   1.000
_cell.angle_alpha   90.00
_cell.angle_beta   90.00
_cell.angle_gamma   90.00
#
_symmetry.space_group_name_H-M   'P 1'
#
loop_
_entity.id
_entity.type
_entity.pdbx_description
1 polymer ?
#
loop_
_entity_poly.entity_id
_entity_poly.type
_entity_poly.pdbx_seq_one_letter_code
_entity_poly.pdbx_strand_id
1 'polypeptide(L)'
;MGYIIKYRNDIGEFINEESVDTHEEYSKEYYTNNNELIKTELIINGKVKVVTYENSDINFEELLEKHLKEYGNASADFMGVHEITSEGYKVRGHLFKNGKLNFVRETYYDMMGNEIKEVSLNPKNNYEPTMVEYYEYDDNKELIRITQKTIDGKVISHIDLDL
;
A
#
# COMPACT_ATOMS: atom_id res chain seq x y z
N MET A 1 9.81 12.90 18.62
CA MET A 1 8.35 13.12 18.45
C MET A 1 7.64 11.87 18.94
N GLY A 2 6.62 12.01 19.78
CA GLY A 2 5.84 10.86 20.27
C GLY A 2 4.87 10.39 19.18
N TYR A 3 4.66 9.08 19.09
CA TYR A 3 3.61 8.48 18.27
C TYR A 3 2.48 8.01 19.17
N ILE A 4 1.24 8.09 18.70
CA ILE A 4 0.12 7.36 19.29
C ILE A 4 0.16 5.95 18.71
N ILE A 5 0.21 4.94 19.57
CA ILE A 5 0.27 3.53 19.15
C ILE A 5 -1.08 2.88 19.43
N LYS A 6 -1.63 2.20 18.43
CA LYS A 6 -2.82 1.37 18.56
C LYS A 6 -2.53 -0.03 18.04
N TYR A 7 -3.32 -1.01 18.48
CA TYR A 7 -3.18 -2.40 18.08
C TYR A 7 -4.49 -2.89 17.50
N ARG A 8 -4.43 -3.73 16.46
CA ARG A 8 -5.61 -4.45 15.95
C ARG A 8 -5.36 -5.94 15.85
N ASN A 9 -6.41 -6.74 16.06
CA ASN A 9 -6.37 -8.17 15.81
C ASN A 9 -6.46 -8.50 14.30
N ASP A 10 -6.42 -9.79 13.99
CA ASP A 10 -6.49 -10.38 12.65
C ASP A 10 -7.80 -10.09 11.89
N ILE A 11 -8.88 -9.76 12.61
CA ILE A 11 -10.17 -9.34 12.03
C ILE A 11 -10.34 -7.82 11.94
N GLY A 12 -9.31 -7.04 12.29
CA GLY A 12 -9.27 -5.59 12.14
C GLY A 12 -9.89 -4.78 13.28
N GLU A 13 -10.23 -5.39 14.41
CA GLU A 13 -10.75 -4.71 15.59
C GLU A 13 -9.63 -4.19 16.49
N PHE A 14 -9.83 -3.01 17.10
CA PHE A 14 -8.87 -2.47 18.06
C PHE A 14 -8.81 -3.30 19.33
N ILE A 15 -7.59 -3.63 19.75
CA ILE A 15 -7.30 -4.38 20.97
C ILE A 15 -6.38 -3.57 21.89
N ASN A 16 -6.41 -3.92 23.18
CA ASN A 16 -5.51 -3.33 24.16
C ASN A 16 -4.11 -3.95 24.03
N GLU A 17 -3.07 -3.21 24.43
CA GLU A 17 -1.69 -3.70 24.43
C GLU A 17 -1.52 -4.98 25.26
N GLU A 18 -2.20 -5.06 26.41
CA GLU A 18 -2.16 -6.22 27.31
C GLU A 18 -2.72 -7.50 26.69
N SER A 19 -3.54 -7.39 25.64
CA SER A 19 -4.12 -8.56 24.93
C SER A 19 -3.29 -9.01 23.72
N VAL A 20 -2.25 -8.28 23.33
CA VAL A 20 -1.49 -8.58 22.11
C VAL A 20 -0.87 -9.98 22.13
N ASP A 21 -0.32 -10.41 23.25
CA ASP A 21 0.35 -11.71 23.39
C ASP A 21 -0.60 -12.91 23.27
N THR A 22 -1.93 -12.69 23.28
CA THR A 22 -2.92 -13.74 23.06
C THR A 22 -3.27 -13.96 21.60
N HIS A 23 -2.76 -13.11 20.69
CA HIS A 23 -3.02 -13.20 19.26
C HIS A 23 -1.79 -13.72 18.50
N GLU A 24 -2.01 -14.71 17.62
CA GLU A 24 -0.97 -15.18 16.71
C GLU A 24 -0.59 -14.11 15.69
N GLU A 25 -1.58 -13.33 15.25
CA GLU A 25 -1.46 -12.27 14.24
C GLU A 25 -2.17 -11.00 14.72
N TYR A 26 -1.47 -9.87 14.60
CA TYR A 26 -1.99 -8.55 14.95
C TYR A 26 -1.22 -7.45 14.21
N SER A 27 -1.83 -6.28 14.10
CA SER A 27 -1.15 -5.08 13.60
C SER A 27 -0.82 -4.11 14.74
N LYS A 28 0.33 -3.45 14.63
CA LYS A 28 0.72 -2.31 15.46
C LYS A 28 0.77 -1.06 14.60
N GLU A 29 -0.15 -0.14 14.87
CA GLU A 29 -0.40 1.05 14.08
C GLU A 29 0.16 2.29 14.77
N TYR A 30 0.91 3.11 14.03
CA TYR A 30 1.57 4.31 14.50
C TYR A 30 0.88 5.53 13.91
N TYR A 31 0.45 6.43 14.78
CA TYR A 31 -0.28 7.64 14.40
C TYR A 31 0.46 8.91 14.82
N THR A 32 0.27 9.98 14.04
CA THR A 32 0.64 11.34 14.45
C THR A 32 -0.24 11.82 15.60
N ASN A 33 0.12 12.94 16.23
CA ASN A 33 -0.72 13.58 17.25
C ASN A 33 -2.07 14.09 16.70
N ASN A 34 -2.18 14.23 15.38
CA ASN A 34 -3.41 14.58 14.68
C ASN A 34 -4.22 13.34 14.26
N ASN A 35 -3.84 12.14 14.74
CA ASN A 35 -4.49 10.87 14.47
C ASN A 35 -4.42 10.44 12.99
N GLU A 36 -3.35 10.82 12.27
CA GLU A 36 -3.05 10.33 10.92
C GLU A 36 -2.17 9.08 11.02
N LEU A 37 -2.56 8.01 10.32
CA LEU A 37 -1.77 6.77 10.27
C LEU A 37 -0.54 6.99 9.39
N ILE A 38 0.64 6.61 9.90
CA ILE A 38 1.92 6.80 9.19
C ILE A 38 2.71 5.50 9.01
N LYS A 39 2.41 4.47 9.79
CA LYS A 39 3.11 3.20 9.73
C LYS A 39 2.28 2.10 10.37
N THR A 40 2.32 0.93 9.77
CA THR A 40 1.69 -0.29 10.30
C THR A 40 2.72 -1.41 10.30
N GLU A 41 2.86 -2.11 11.42
CA GLU A 41 3.65 -3.34 11.53
C GLU A 41 2.71 -4.53 11.64
N LEU A 42 2.70 -5.42 10.65
CA LEU A 42 2.04 -6.72 10.76
C LEU A 42 2.96 -7.69 11.48
N ILE A 43 2.49 -8.22 12.60
CA ILE A 43 3.26 -9.11 13.47
C ILE A 43 2.58 -10.46 13.50
N ILE A 44 3.34 -11.50 13.17
CA ILE A 44 2.87 -12.89 13.19
C ILE A 44 3.85 -13.71 14.03
N ASN A 45 3.32 -14.40 15.05
CA ASN A 45 4.10 -15.19 15.98
C ASN A 45 5.24 -14.39 16.62
N GLY A 46 4.93 -13.17 17.07
CA GLY A 46 5.88 -12.24 17.72
C GLY A 46 6.97 -11.67 16.80
N LYS A 47 6.88 -11.87 15.49
CA LYS A 47 7.85 -11.34 14.52
C LYS A 47 7.18 -10.41 13.52
N VAL A 48 7.76 -9.23 13.31
CA VAL A 48 7.36 -8.33 12.23
C VAL A 48 7.57 -9.03 10.89
N LYS A 49 6.49 -9.15 10.12
CA LYS A 49 6.50 -9.77 8.79
C LYS A 49 6.48 -8.74 7.68
N VAL A 50 5.63 -7.73 7.85
CA VAL A 50 5.40 -6.66 6.89
C VAL A 50 5.37 -5.33 7.64
N VAL A 51 6.00 -4.32 7.05
CA VAL A 51 5.87 -2.93 7.50
C VAL A 51 5.29 -2.12 6.37
N THR A 52 4.12 -1.53 6.58
CA THR A 52 3.54 -0.56 5.65
C THR A 52 3.88 0.84 6.13
N TYR A 53 4.44 1.67 5.25
CA TYR A 53 4.68 3.08 5.50
C TYR A 53 3.60 3.87 4.77
N GLU A 54 2.75 4.53 5.55
CA GLU A 54 1.58 5.26 5.10
C GLU A 54 1.91 6.75 4.99
N ASN A 55 1.47 7.42 3.93
CA ASN A 55 1.57 8.88 3.77
C ASN A 55 2.93 9.45 4.17
N SER A 56 4.01 8.81 3.72
CA SER A 56 5.34 9.25 4.14
C SER A 56 5.81 10.40 3.26
N ASP A 57 5.88 11.60 3.86
CA ASP A 57 6.55 12.77 3.25
C ASP A 57 8.06 12.56 3.07
N ILE A 58 8.59 11.43 3.54
CA ILE A 58 10.01 11.07 3.44
C ILE A 58 10.25 10.37 2.11
N ASN A 59 11.36 10.72 1.44
CA ASN A 59 11.78 10.03 0.22
C ASN A 59 12.01 8.53 0.49
N PHE A 60 11.59 7.69 -0.46
CA PHE A 60 11.77 6.24 -0.47
C PHE A 60 13.18 5.77 -0.06
N GLU A 61 14.25 6.40 -0.54
CA GLU A 61 15.63 5.98 -0.23
C GLU A 61 15.93 6.07 1.28
N GLU A 62 15.53 7.18 1.92
CA GLU A 62 15.73 7.39 3.36
C GLU A 62 14.85 6.44 4.19
N LEU A 63 13.61 6.20 3.75
CA LEU A 63 12.72 5.22 4.37
C LEU A 63 13.27 3.80 4.26
N LEU A 64 13.83 3.44 3.12
CA LEU A 64 14.41 2.13 2.89
C LEU A 64 15.63 1.92 3.80
N GLU A 65 16.52 2.91 3.92
CA GLU A 65 17.67 2.82 4.84
C GLU A 65 17.20 2.60 6.30
N LYS A 66 16.21 3.40 6.74
CA LYS A 66 15.62 3.25 8.07
C LYS A 66 14.99 1.87 8.26
N HIS A 67 14.23 1.39 7.27
CA HIS A 67 13.60 0.08 7.30
C HIS A 67 14.63 -1.04 7.46
N LEU A 68 15.66 -1.04 6.62
CA LEU A 68 16.71 -2.07 6.65
C LEU A 68 17.45 -2.08 8.00
N LYS A 69 17.63 -0.91 8.61
CA LYS A 69 18.25 -0.79 9.93
C LYS A 69 17.37 -1.32 11.07
N GLU A 70 16.07 -1.07 11.02
CA GLU A 70 15.13 -1.42 12.08
C GLU A 70 14.59 -2.86 11.97
N TYR A 71 14.32 -3.34 10.75
CA TYR A 71 13.62 -4.59 10.48
C TYR A 71 14.41 -5.59 9.61
N GLY A 72 15.59 -5.20 9.11
CA GLY A 72 16.39 -6.04 8.23
C GLY A 72 15.66 -6.36 6.93
N ASN A 73 15.44 -7.65 6.67
CA ASN A 73 14.85 -8.15 5.42
C ASN A 73 13.34 -8.39 5.52
N ALA A 74 12.66 -7.83 6.52
CA ALA A 74 11.19 -7.85 6.57
C ALA A 74 10.61 -7.28 5.26
N SER A 75 9.40 -7.69 4.91
CA SER A 75 8.76 -7.11 3.74
C SER A 75 8.31 -5.69 4.08
N ALA A 76 8.31 -4.80 3.10
CA ALA A 76 7.83 -3.44 3.27
C ALA A 76 6.98 -3.00 2.08
N ASP A 77 5.91 -2.27 2.36
CA ASP A 77 5.16 -1.52 1.36
C ASP A 77 5.32 -0.02 1.68
N PHE A 78 5.96 0.71 0.78
CA PHE A 78 6.18 2.14 0.93
C PHE A 78 5.18 2.88 0.06
N MET A 79 4.14 3.45 0.67
CA MET A 79 3.20 4.32 -0.02
C MET A 79 3.77 5.73 -0.07
N GLY A 80 4.11 6.17 -1.29
CA GLY A 80 4.69 7.47 -1.56
C GLY A 80 3.70 8.63 -1.44
N VAL A 81 4.20 9.83 -1.72
CA VAL A 81 3.45 11.09 -1.64
C VAL A 81 2.36 11.14 -2.72
N HIS A 82 1.24 11.78 -2.40
CA HIS A 82 0.18 12.10 -3.36
C HIS A 82 0.68 13.14 -4.39
N GLU A 83 0.86 12.72 -5.64
CA GLU A 83 1.15 13.61 -6.75
C GLU A 83 -0.16 14.07 -7.41
N ILE A 84 -0.52 15.34 -7.27
CA ILE A 84 -1.73 15.91 -7.89
C ILE A 84 -1.60 15.90 -9.42
N THR A 85 -2.66 15.45 -10.10
CA THR A 85 -2.78 15.44 -11.56
C THR A 85 -3.95 16.30 -11.99
N SER A 86 -4.12 16.51 -13.30
CA SER A 86 -5.31 17.21 -13.84
C SER A 86 -6.62 16.46 -13.60
N GLU A 87 -6.57 15.16 -13.31
CA GLU A 87 -7.73 14.27 -13.20
C GLU A 87 -8.00 13.82 -11.75
N GLY A 88 -7.15 14.20 -10.81
CA GLY A 88 -7.20 13.79 -9.41
C GLY A 88 -5.79 13.74 -8.82
N TYR A 89 -5.33 12.57 -8.40
CA TYR A 89 -3.96 12.38 -7.91
C TYR A 89 -3.46 10.97 -8.19
N LYS A 90 -2.16 10.75 -8.03
CA LYS A 90 -1.57 9.42 -8.07
C LYS A 90 -0.67 9.18 -6.86
N VAL A 91 -0.52 7.92 -6.49
CA VAL A 91 0.33 7.47 -5.39
C VAL A 91 1.27 6.40 -5.93
N ARG A 92 2.57 6.55 -5.65
CA ARG A 92 3.56 5.55 -6.04
C ARG A 92 3.89 4.64 -4.86
N GLY A 93 3.55 3.37 -4.99
CA GLY A 93 3.88 2.33 -4.01
C GLY A 93 5.15 1.57 -4.40
N HIS A 94 6.03 1.28 -3.44
CA HIS A 94 7.17 0.38 -3.63
C HIS A 94 7.03 -0.84 -2.74
N LEU A 95 6.94 -2.03 -3.33
CA LEU A 95 6.88 -3.29 -2.61
C LEU A 95 8.27 -3.91 -2.54
N PHE A 96 8.78 -4.03 -1.33
CA PHE A 96 10.05 -4.64 -1.00
C PHE A 96 9.81 -5.97 -0.29
N LYS A 97 10.47 -7.03 -0.76
CA LYS A 97 10.31 -8.39 -0.20
C LYS A 97 11.68 -9.04 -0.06
N ASN A 98 11.97 -9.55 1.14
CA ASN A 98 13.21 -10.27 1.46
C ASN A 98 14.48 -9.49 1.08
N GLY A 99 14.56 -8.21 1.40
CA GLY A 99 15.76 -7.42 1.09
C GLY A 99 15.85 -6.95 -0.37
N LYS A 100 14.79 -7.09 -1.19
CA LYS A 100 14.80 -6.73 -2.60
C LYS A 100 13.54 -5.97 -3.02
N LEU A 101 13.72 -4.96 -3.87
CA LEU A 101 12.61 -4.30 -4.54
C LEU A 101 11.97 -5.28 -5.50
N ASN A 102 10.73 -5.66 -5.20
CA ASN A 102 9.99 -6.67 -5.93
C ASN A 102 9.14 -6.03 -7.02
N PHE A 103 8.47 -4.93 -6.68
CA PHE A 103 7.47 -4.33 -7.54
C PHE A 103 7.30 -2.84 -7.21
N VAL A 104 6.94 -2.04 -8.21
CA VAL A 104 6.57 -0.63 -8.03
C VAL A 104 5.25 -0.44 -8.75
N ARG A 105 4.30 0.23 -8.09
CA ARG A 105 3.01 0.59 -8.66
C ARG A 105 2.80 2.09 -8.65
N GLU A 106 2.07 2.58 -9.64
CA GLU A 106 1.40 3.87 -9.57
C GLU A 106 -0.11 3.65 -9.59
N THR A 107 -0.76 4.00 -8.49
CA THR A 107 -2.20 3.97 -8.36
C THR A 107 -2.74 5.36 -8.60
N TYR A 108 -3.72 5.48 -9.50
CA TYR A 108 -4.33 6.75 -9.87
C TYR A 108 -5.73 6.82 -9.29
N TYR A 109 -6.07 8.00 -8.79
CA TYR A 109 -7.35 8.30 -8.17
C TYR A 109 -7.98 9.51 -8.85
N ASP A 110 -9.31 9.50 -8.96
CA ASP A 110 -10.08 10.65 -9.43
C ASP A 110 -10.14 11.75 -8.33
N MET A 111 -10.75 12.90 -8.66
CA MET A 111 -10.91 14.00 -7.70
C MET A 111 -11.77 13.65 -6.47
N MET A 112 -12.54 12.56 -6.53
CA MET A 112 -13.37 12.06 -5.44
C MET A 112 -12.64 10.99 -4.59
N GLY A 113 -11.44 10.58 -4.99
CA GLY A 113 -10.66 9.55 -4.32
C GLY A 113 -10.97 8.12 -4.77
N ASN A 114 -11.72 7.93 -5.85
CA ASN A 114 -11.95 6.59 -6.41
C ASN A 114 -10.73 6.15 -7.21
N GLU A 115 -10.30 4.90 -7.02
CA GLU A 115 -9.18 4.32 -7.75
C GLU A 115 -9.59 4.05 -9.19
N ILE A 116 -8.93 4.70 -10.17
CA ILE A 116 -9.31 4.59 -11.59
C ILE A 116 -8.43 3.61 -12.37
N LYS A 117 -7.16 3.51 -11.97
CA LYS A 117 -6.22 2.54 -12.54
C LYS A 117 -5.01 2.31 -11.65
N GLU A 118 -4.42 1.12 -11.77
CA GLU A 118 -3.12 0.78 -11.21
C GLU A 118 -2.15 0.46 -12.35
N VAL A 119 -0.95 1.03 -12.31
CA VAL A 119 0.12 0.79 -13.29
C VAL A 119 1.26 0.07 -12.62
N SER A 120 1.54 -1.15 -13.10
CA SER A 120 2.69 -1.96 -12.71
C SER A 120 3.96 -1.46 -13.41
N LEU A 121 4.99 -1.09 -12.65
CA LEU A 121 6.25 -0.55 -13.16
C LEU A 121 7.42 -1.52 -12.95
N ASN A 122 8.31 -1.63 -13.94
CA ASN A 122 9.55 -2.36 -13.81
C ASN A 122 10.65 -1.45 -13.23
N PRO A 123 11.08 -1.66 -11.96
CA PRO A 123 12.08 -0.79 -11.34
C PRO A 123 13.46 -0.87 -12.01
N LYS A 124 13.77 -1.96 -12.74
CA LYS A 124 15.08 -2.13 -13.39
C LYS A 124 15.21 -1.37 -14.71
N ASN A 125 14.09 -1.01 -15.33
CA ASN A 125 14.04 -0.32 -16.62
C ASN A 125 13.53 1.12 -16.46
N ASN A 126 14.08 1.88 -15.50
CA ASN A 126 13.68 3.27 -15.25
C ASN A 126 12.15 3.42 -15.07
N TYR A 127 11.53 2.49 -14.32
CA TYR A 127 10.09 2.50 -14.04
C TYR A 127 9.22 2.44 -15.31
N GLU A 128 9.66 1.70 -16.33
CA GLU A 128 8.84 1.44 -17.52
C GLU A 128 7.55 0.69 -17.13
N PRO A 129 6.37 1.12 -17.61
CA PRO A 129 5.12 0.39 -17.39
C PRO A 129 5.19 -1.02 -17.98
N THR A 130 4.57 -1.96 -17.30
CA THR A 130 4.52 -3.38 -17.71
C THR A 130 3.09 -3.88 -17.90
N MET A 131 2.18 -3.38 -17.06
CA MET A 131 0.76 -3.72 -17.07
C MET A 131 -0.04 -2.55 -16.50
N VAL A 132 -1.29 -2.41 -16.95
CA VAL A 132 -2.26 -1.48 -16.41
C VAL A 132 -3.53 -2.23 -16.06
N GLU A 133 -4.02 -2.05 -14.84
CA GLU A 133 -5.34 -2.48 -14.40
C GLU A 133 -6.27 -1.25 -14.38
N TYR A 134 -7.46 -1.40 -14.96
CA TYR A 134 -8.48 -0.35 -15.00
C TYR A 134 -9.68 -0.76 -14.16
N TYR A 135 -10.19 0.21 -13.40
CA TYR A 135 -11.37 0.04 -12.55
C TYR A 135 -12.53 0.85 -13.12
N GLU A 136 -13.64 0.18 -13.38
CA GLU A 136 -14.88 0.80 -13.87
C GLU A 136 -15.95 0.73 -12.79
N TYR A 137 -16.62 1.86 -12.55
CA TYR A 137 -17.67 2.02 -11.56
C TYR A 137 -19.00 2.36 -12.23
N ASP A 138 -20.09 1.98 -11.60
CA ASP A 138 -21.43 2.39 -12.01
C ASP A 138 -21.77 3.83 -11.55
N ASP A 139 -23.00 4.26 -11.84
CA ASP A 139 -23.50 5.59 -11.44
C ASP A 139 -23.60 5.75 -9.91
N ASN A 140 -23.70 4.65 -9.16
CA ASN A 140 -23.75 4.64 -7.69
C ASN A 140 -22.36 4.59 -7.04
N LYS A 141 -21.28 4.56 -7.84
CA LYS A 141 -19.88 4.42 -7.39
C LYS A 141 -19.56 3.04 -6.83
N GLU A 142 -20.29 2.01 -7.25
CA GLU A 142 -19.94 0.62 -7.00
C GLU A 142 -19.00 0.12 -8.09
N LEU A 143 -17.93 -0.58 -7.71
CA LEU A 143 -16.98 -1.16 -8.64
C LEU A 143 -17.67 -2.31 -9.38
N ILE A 144 -17.80 -2.19 -10.71
CA ILE A 144 -18.51 -3.18 -11.54
C ILE A 144 -17.56 -3.99 -12.42
N ARG A 145 -16.34 -3.51 -12.67
CA ARG A 145 -15.42 -4.20 -13.57
C ARG A 145 -13.97 -3.86 -13.33
N ILE A 146 -13.13 -4.87 -13.53
CA ILE A 146 -11.67 -4.78 -13.55
C ILE A 146 -11.17 -5.31 -14.89
N THR A 147 -10.34 -4.53 -15.59
CA THR A 147 -9.68 -4.96 -16.84
C THR A 147 -8.17 -4.80 -16.75
N GLN A 148 -7.43 -5.90 -16.93
CA GLN A 148 -5.97 -5.85 -17.01
C GLN A 148 -5.50 -5.86 -18.46
N LYS A 149 -4.57 -4.97 -18.79
CA LYS A 149 -3.94 -4.87 -20.12
C LYS A 149 -2.42 -4.80 -20.00
N THR A 150 -1.72 -5.43 -20.94
CA THR A 150 -0.30 -5.11 -21.19
C THR A 150 -0.19 -3.73 -21.84
N ILE A 151 1.02 -3.16 -21.84
CA ILE A 151 1.26 -1.80 -22.39
C ILE A 151 0.95 -1.64 -23.89
N ASP A 152 1.01 -2.73 -24.65
CA ASP A 152 0.65 -2.76 -26.07
C ASP A 152 -0.86 -2.86 -26.30
N GLY A 153 -1.65 -2.84 -25.22
CA GLY A 153 -3.12 -2.82 -25.24
C GLY A 153 -3.76 -4.19 -25.25
N LYS A 154 -3.00 -5.29 -25.22
CA LYS A 154 -3.58 -6.64 -25.15
C LYS A 154 -4.22 -6.88 -23.78
N VAL A 155 -5.49 -7.27 -23.80
CA VAL A 155 -6.24 -7.65 -22.59
C VAL A 155 -5.73 -8.99 -22.07
N ILE A 156 -5.36 -9.02 -20.79
CA ILE A 156 -4.88 -10.21 -20.07
C ILE A 156 -6.05 -10.87 -19.35
N SER A 157 -6.84 -10.06 -18.66
CA SER A 157 -7.99 -10.52 -17.87
C SER A 157 -9.10 -9.48 -17.88
N HIS A 158 -10.30 -9.97 -17.61
CA HIS A 158 -11.52 -9.19 -17.48
C HIS A 158 -12.37 -9.84 -16.39
N ILE A 159 -12.74 -9.08 -15.39
CA ILE A 159 -13.57 -9.52 -14.28
C ILE A 159 -14.75 -8.55 -14.21
N ASP A 160 -15.93 -9.03 -14.60
CA ASP A 160 -17.18 -8.35 -14.27
C ASP A 160 -17.56 -8.80 -12.85
N LEU A 161 -17.82 -7.82 -11.98
CA LEU A 161 -18.29 -8.08 -10.62
C LEU A 161 -19.81 -8.10 -10.70
N ASP A 162 -20.39 -9.30 -10.68
CA ASP A 162 -21.84 -9.49 -10.64
C ASP A 162 -22.40 -8.76 -9.40
N LEU A 163 -23.21 -7.71 -9.63
CA LEU A 163 -24.04 -7.04 -8.63
C LEU A 163 -25.34 -7.83 -8.40
#